data_AF-A0A1W1DRU2-F1
#
_entry.id   AF-A0A1W1DRU2-F1
#
_cell.length_a   1.000
_cell.length_b   1.000
_cell.length_c   1.000
_cell.angle_alpha   90.00
_cell.angle_beta   90.00
_cell.angle_gamma   90.00
#
_symmetry.space_group_name_H-M   'P 1'
#
loop_
_entity.id
_entity.type
_entity.pdbx_description
1 polymer ?
#
loop_
_entity_poly.entity_id
_entity_poly.type
_entity_poly.pdbx_seq_one_letter_code
_entity_poly.pdbx_strand_id
1 'polypeptide(L)'
;MPESTTESREKFNQLLKDRGSAELHNDLTKIDAKAANRIHPNDSQRVTRALEVFDLSGKTLSELQGNKKLGIGIDYPIKKIILMPERSELHQRIERRFLSMLDNGFIAEVERLKQNPNLHEDLPSIRCVGYRQAWQYLNGEIDKSTMIEKAIIATRQLCKRQSTWLKSESNALLLKTNDVEVVMKFIQG
;
A
#
# COMPACT_ATOMS: atom_id res chain seq x y z
N MET A 1 -5.29 -18.78 -0.16
CA MET A 1 -3.88 -18.38 0.05
C MET A 1 -3.60 -18.51 1.53
N PRO A 2 -2.51 -19.17 1.97
CA PRO A 2 -2.20 -19.33 3.40
C PRO A 2 -1.95 -17.97 4.05
N GLU A 3 -2.43 -17.75 5.27
CA GLU A 3 -2.09 -16.53 6.03
C GLU A 3 -0.66 -16.61 6.56
N SER A 4 0.04 -15.48 6.61
CA SER A 4 1.39 -15.42 7.17
C SER A 4 1.34 -15.56 8.70
N THR A 5 2.17 -16.41 9.28
CA THR A 5 2.38 -16.51 10.73
C THR A 5 3.49 -15.56 11.19
N THR A 6 3.61 -15.31 12.49
CA THR A 6 4.74 -14.51 13.03
C THR A 6 6.07 -15.18 12.70
N GLU A 7 6.16 -16.49 12.92
CA GLU A 7 7.36 -17.31 12.65
C GLU A 7 7.77 -17.27 11.16
N SER A 8 6.80 -17.40 10.24
CA SER A 8 7.10 -17.37 8.81
C SER A 8 7.60 -15.98 8.40
N ARG A 9 6.97 -14.91 8.91
CA ARG A 9 7.42 -13.53 8.64
C ARG A 9 8.83 -13.29 9.15
N GLU A 10 9.14 -13.71 10.37
CA GLU A 10 10.47 -13.55 10.95
C GLU A 10 11.53 -14.31 10.15
N LYS A 11 11.27 -15.57 9.82
CA LYS A 11 12.15 -16.40 8.97
C LYS A 11 12.47 -15.71 7.64
N PHE A 12 11.45 -15.27 6.89
CA PHE A 12 11.67 -14.67 5.58
C PHE A 12 12.23 -13.24 5.64
N ASN A 13 11.94 -12.48 6.70
CA ASN A 13 12.61 -11.21 6.96
C ASN A 13 14.10 -11.40 7.25
N GLN A 14 14.45 -12.44 8.02
CA GLN A 14 15.85 -12.75 8.32
C GLN A 14 16.60 -13.20 7.06
N LEU A 15 16.01 -14.12 6.28
CA LEU A 15 16.57 -14.54 4.99
C LEU A 15 16.78 -13.35 4.03
N LEU A 16 15.83 -12.41 3.99
CA LEU A 16 15.96 -11.21 3.17
C LEU A 16 17.12 -10.31 3.64
N LYS A 17 17.34 -10.19 4.95
CA LYS A 17 18.47 -9.44 5.52
C LYS A 17 19.81 -10.11 5.19
N ASP A 18 19.88 -11.43 5.30
CA ASP A 18 21.14 -12.18 5.18
C ASP A 18 21.59 -12.37 3.72
N ARG A 19 20.63 -12.61 2.82
CA ARG A 19 20.91 -13.03 1.42
C ARG A 19 20.48 -11.98 0.39
N GLY A 20 19.62 -11.04 0.78
CA GLY A 20 19.09 -10.03 -0.11
C GLY A 20 18.05 -10.56 -1.10
N SER A 21 17.31 -9.62 -1.71
CA SER A 21 16.14 -9.93 -2.54
C SER A 21 16.49 -10.66 -3.84
N ALA A 22 17.64 -10.34 -4.45
CA ALA A 22 18.06 -10.95 -5.71
C ALA A 22 18.36 -12.45 -5.56
N GLU A 23 18.99 -12.84 -4.44
CA GLU A 23 19.28 -14.25 -4.19
C GLU A 23 18.01 -15.04 -3.89
N LEU A 24 17.10 -14.45 -3.10
CA LEU A 24 15.77 -15.04 -2.88
C LEU A 24 14.95 -15.16 -4.17
N HIS A 25 15.11 -14.24 -5.12
CA HIS A 25 14.47 -14.33 -6.43
C HIS A 25 15.01 -15.51 -7.25
N ASN A 26 16.32 -15.81 -7.15
CA ASN A 26 16.90 -17.01 -7.77
C ASN A 26 16.30 -18.29 -7.18
N ASP A 27 16.09 -18.33 -5.86
CA ASP A 27 15.42 -19.46 -5.22
C ASP A 27 13.95 -19.58 -5.66
N LEU A 28 13.25 -18.45 -5.76
CA LEU A 28 11.90 -18.41 -6.30
C LEU A 28 11.85 -18.93 -7.74
N THR A 29 12.86 -18.64 -8.55
CA THR A 29 12.95 -19.11 -9.94
C THR A 29 13.03 -20.63 -10.03
N LYS A 30 13.72 -21.28 -9.09
CA LYS A 30 13.82 -22.74 -9.01
C LYS A 30 12.51 -23.40 -8.56
N ILE A 31 11.73 -22.72 -7.73
CA ILE A 31 10.49 -23.24 -7.13
C ILE A 31 9.26 -22.93 -8.00
N ASP A 32 9.15 -21.69 -8.48
CA ASP A 32 8.00 -21.15 -9.21
C ASP A 32 8.49 -20.15 -10.27
N ALA A 33 9.06 -20.68 -11.36
CA ALA A 33 9.56 -19.88 -12.50
C ALA A 33 8.50 -18.94 -13.08
N LYS A 34 7.22 -19.34 -13.06
CA LYS A 34 6.11 -18.52 -13.57
C LYS A 34 5.87 -17.28 -12.69
N ALA A 35 5.93 -17.42 -11.35
CA ALA A 35 5.85 -16.28 -10.45
C ALA A 35 7.12 -15.42 -10.54
N ALA A 36 8.30 -16.04 -10.61
CA ALA A 36 9.58 -15.34 -10.73
C ALA A 36 9.66 -14.45 -11.98
N ASN A 37 9.13 -14.91 -13.13
CA ASN A 37 9.07 -14.10 -14.35
C ASN A 37 8.20 -12.85 -14.23
N ARG A 38 7.20 -12.86 -13.34
CA ARG A 38 6.28 -11.72 -13.13
C ARG A 38 6.74 -10.80 -12.00
N ILE A 39 7.46 -11.32 -11.02
CA ILE A 39 7.91 -10.58 -9.84
C ILE A 39 9.32 -10.08 -10.11
N HIS A 40 9.51 -8.76 -10.09
CA HIS A 40 10.83 -8.18 -10.28
C HIS A 40 11.76 -8.53 -9.10
N PRO A 41 13.06 -8.83 -9.31
CA PRO A 41 13.99 -9.19 -8.22
C PRO A 41 14.10 -8.15 -7.10
N ASN A 42 13.85 -6.87 -7.42
CA ASN A 42 13.87 -5.77 -6.44
C ASN A 42 12.56 -5.64 -5.62
N ASP A 43 11.50 -6.38 -5.97
CA ASP A 43 10.25 -6.40 -5.21
C ASP A 43 10.35 -7.42 -4.07
N SER A 44 11.14 -7.06 -3.06
CA SER A 44 11.47 -7.93 -1.91
C SER A 44 10.23 -8.45 -1.20
N GLN A 45 9.18 -7.65 -1.11
CA GLN A 45 7.92 -8.04 -0.49
C GLN A 45 7.23 -9.15 -1.29
N ARG A 46 7.17 -9.04 -2.62
CA ARG A 46 6.54 -10.09 -3.44
C ARG A 46 7.40 -11.34 -3.54
N VAL A 47 8.73 -11.21 -3.60
CA VAL A 47 9.66 -12.34 -3.62
C VAL A 47 9.54 -13.16 -2.33
N THR A 48 9.70 -12.51 -1.17
CA THR A 48 9.57 -13.17 0.14
C THR A 48 8.21 -13.80 0.33
N ARG A 49 7.13 -13.10 -0.09
CA ARG A 49 5.77 -13.65 0.01
C ARG A 49 5.55 -14.89 -0.86
N ALA A 50 6.12 -14.93 -2.07
CA ALA A 50 5.97 -16.09 -2.95
C ALA A 50 6.67 -17.33 -2.36
N LEU A 51 7.86 -17.14 -1.80
CA LEU A 51 8.59 -18.20 -1.08
C LEU A 51 7.87 -18.63 0.20
N GLU A 52 7.35 -17.68 0.98
CA GLU A 52 6.58 -17.95 2.19
C GLU A 52 5.33 -18.78 1.92
N VAL A 53 4.62 -18.49 0.81
CA VAL A 53 3.46 -19.27 0.40
C VAL A 53 3.83 -20.73 0.13
N PHE A 54 4.95 -20.96 -0.55
CA PHE A 54 5.43 -22.31 -0.81
C PHE A 54 5.84 -23.03 0.48
N ASP A 55 6.55 -22.35 1.36
CA ASP A 55 6.97 -22.89 2.67
C ASP A 55 5.78 -23.29 3.56
N LEU A 56 4.73 -22.47 3.59
CA LEU A 56 3.54 -22.72 4.42
C LEU A 56 2.56 -23.75 3.85
N SER A 57 2.47 -23.86 2.52
CA SER A 57 1.42 -24.67 1.87
C SER A 57 1.92 -25.84 1.04
N GLY A 58 3.22 -25.93 0.77
CA GLY A 58 3.82 -26.85 -0.18
C GLY A 58 3.42 -26.60 -1.64
N LYS A 59 2.58 -25.59 -1.91
CA LYS A 59 2.10 -25.21 -3.24
C LYS A 59 2.68 -23.87 -3.65
N THR A 60 3.04 -23.77 -4.92
CA THR A 60 3.61 -22.55 -5.49
C THR A 60 2.55 -21.44 -5.59
N LEU A 61 3.02 -20.18 -5.64
CA LEU A 61 2.14 -19.02 -5.77
C LEU A 61 1.34 -19.08 -7.08
N SER A 62 1.97 -19.53 -8.17
CA SER A 62 1.35 -19.71 -9.47
C SER A 62 0.24 -20.76 -9.48
N GLU A 63 0.40 -21.88 -8.78
CA GLU A 63 -0.64 -22.91 -8.66
C GLU A 63 -1.86 -22.38 -7.90
N LEU A 64 -1.63 -21.65 -6.80
CA LEU A 64 -2.72 -21.08 -6.01
C LEU A 64 -3.43 -19.92 -6.73
N GLN A 65 -2.71 -19.18 -7.57
CA GLN A 65 -3.30 -18.10 -8.38
C GLN A 65 -3.99 -18.60 -9.64
N GLY A 66 -3.49 -19.68 -10.27
CA GLY A 66 -4.13 -20.32 -11.42
C GLY A 66 -5.48 -20.95 -11.08
N ASN A 67 -5.68 -21.33 -9.80
CA ASN A 67 -6.95 -21.82 -9.27
C ASN A 67 -7.94 -20.73 -8.85
N LYS A 68 -7.60 -19.44 -9.05
CA LYS A 68 -8.63 -18.41 -9.03
C LYS A 68 -9.48 -18.58 -10.29
N LYS A 69 -10.59 -19.30 -10.17
CA LYS A 69 -11.81 -18.90 -10.87
C LYS A 69 -11.88 -17.38 -10.81
N LEU A 70 -12.11 -16.78 -11.95
CA LEU A 70 -12.16 -15.36 -12.23
C LEU A 70 -13.17 -14.66 -11.29
N GLY A 71 -12.79 -14.46 -10.03
CA GLY A 71 -13.70 -14.06 -8.95
C GLY A 71 -14.78 -15.10 -8.67
N ILE A 72 -15.09 -15.30 -7.39
CA ILE A 72 -16.52 -15.19 -7.05
C ILE A 72 -16.78 -13.71 -7.32
N GLY A 73 -17.25 -13.40 -8.53
CA GLY A 73 -17.65 -12.05 -8.86
C GLY A 73 -18.67 -11.60 -7.82
N ILE A 74 -18.65 -10.32 -7.48
CA ILE A 74 -19.83 -9.73 -6.86
C ILE A 74 -20.94 -9.87 -7.91
N ASP A 75 -21.95 -10.71 -7.67
CA ASP A 75 -23.10 -10.95 -8.57
C ASP A 75 -24.09 -9.78 -8.56
N TYR A 76 -23.58 -8.56 -8.45
CA TYR A 76 -24.35 -7.33 -8.50
C TYR A 76 -23.79 -6.42 -9.58
N PRO A 77 -24.65 -5.67 -10.29
CA PRO A 77 -24.18 -4.64 -11.21
C PRO A 77 -23.42 -3.56 -10.43
N ILE A 78 -22.12 -3.43 -10.70
CA ILE A 78 -21.27 -2.40 -10.08
C ILE A 78 -21.09 -1.24 -11.05
N LYS A 79 -21.52 -0.05 -10.63
CA LYS A 79 -21.21 1.21 -11.30
C LYS A 79 -20.00 1.86 -10.63
N LYS A 80 -18.88 1.95 -11.34
CA LYS A 80 -17.63 2.53 -10.82
C LYS A 80 -17.56 4.02 -11.15
N ILE A 81 -17.29 4.85 -10.16
CA ILE A 81 -17.08 6.29 -10.31
C ILE A 81 -15.71 6.64 -9.73
N ILE A 82 -14.90 7.33 -10.51
CA ILE A 82 -13.52 7.68 -10.16
C ILE A 82 -13.37 9.20 -10.25
N LEU A 83 -13.13 9.85 -9.12
CA LEU A 83 -12.76 11.26 -9.08
C LEU A 83 -11.23 11.38 -9.05
N MET A 84 -10.65 11.85 -10.15
CA MET A 84 -9.22 12.05 -10.33
C MET A 84 -8.94 13.48 -10.84
N PRO A 85 -8.78 14.46 -9.93
CA PRO A 85 -8.44 15.83 -10.27
C PRO A 85 -7.09 15.95 -10.95
N GLU A 86 -6.84 17.14 -11.52
CA GLU A 86 -5.54 17.45 -12.10
C GLU A 86 -4.43 17.38 -11.04
N ARG A 87 -3.25 16.91 -11.47
CA ARG A 87 -2.15 16.59 -10.55
C ARG A 87 -1.68 17.79 -9.73
N SER A 88 -1.63 18.98 -10.36
CA SER A 88 -1.24 20.23 -9.70
C SER A 88 -2.20 20.59 -8.57
N GLU A 89 -3.50 20.52 -8.83
CA GLU A 89 -4.54 20.79 -7.85
C GLU A 89 -4.49 19.77 -6.69
N LEU A 90 -4.32 18.49 -7.02
CA LEU A 90 -4.21 17.43 -6.02
C LEU A 90 -3.03 17.66 -5.08
N HIS A 91 -1.87 18.08 -5.61
CA HIS A 91 -0.69 18.37 -4.79
C HIS A 91 -0.93 19.53 -3.81
N GLN A 92 -1.61 20.60 -4.25
CA GLN A 92 -1.96 21.74 -3.41
C GLN A 92 -2.96 21.35 -2.31
N ARG A 93 -3.98 20.55 -2.66
CA ARG A 93 -4.97 20.03 -1.71
C ARG A 93 -4.33 19.13 -0.65
N ILE A 94 -3.40 18.26 -1.05
CA ILE A 94 -2.64 17.38 -0.13
C ILE A 94 -1.88 18.20 0.91
N GLU A 95 -1.16 19.22 0.46
CA GLU A 95 -0.36 20.08 1.33
C GLU A 95 -1.24 20.85 2.31
N ARG A 96 -2.28 21.54 1.81
CA ARG A 96 -3.24 22.26 2.66
C ARG A 96 -3.89 21.35 3.68
N ARG A 97 -4.29 20.14 3.27
CA ARG A 97 -4.91 19.15 4.16
C ARG A 97 -3.94 18.73 5.27
N PHE A 98 -2.68 18.46 4.93
CA PHE A 98 -1.70 18.03 5.92
C PHE A 98 -1.38 19.13 6.94
N LEU A 99 -1.21 20.38 6.48
CA LEU A 99 -1.02 21.53 7.38
C LEU A 99 -2.23 21.70 8.31
N SER A 100 -3.44 21.62 7.76
CA SER A 100 -4.67 21.67 8.57
C SER A 100 -4.76 20.52 9.59
N MET A 101 -4.27 19.32 9.28
CA MET A 101 -4.19 18.24 10.26
C MET A 101 -3.28 18.61 11.44
N LEU A 102 -2.14 19.26 11.18
CA LEU A 102 -1.23 19.71 12.24
C LEU A 102 -1.90 20.74 13.15
N ASP A 103 -2.61 21.72 12.56
CA ASP A 103 -3.33 22.75 13.31
C ASP A 103 -4.45 22.15 14.17
N ASN A 104 -5.04 21.04 13.72
CA ASN A 104 -6.06 20.29 14.45
C ASN A 104 -5.49 19.26 15.45
N GLY A 105 -4.20 19.37 15.81
CA GLY A 105 -3.61 18.55 16.88
C GLY A 105 -3.15 17.17 16.46
N PHE A 106 -2.85 16.95 15.18
CA PHE A 106 -2.34 15.65 14.68
C PHE A 106 -1.11 15.16 15.46
N ILE A 107 -0.14 16.03 15.79
CA ILE A 107 1.06 15.59 16.54
C ILE A 107 0.68 15.10 17.95
N ALA A 108 -0.24 15.78 18.63
CA ALA A 108 -0.72 15.36 19.94
C ALA A 108 -1.48 14.02 19.88
N GLU A 109 -2.18 13.73 18.77
CA GLU A 109 -2.75 12.41 18.54
C GLU A 109 -1.68 11.32 18.45
N VAL A 110 -0.63 11.54 17.64
CA VAL A 110 0.44 10.55 17.48
C VAL A 110 1.22 10.35 18.78
N GLU A 111 1.43 11.42 19.55
CA GLU A 111 2.06 11.34 20.87
C GLU A 111 1.25 10.45 21.83
N ARG A 112 -0.08 10.60 21.87
CA ARG A 112 -0.96 9.70 22.66
C ARG A 112 -0.86 8.24 22.20
N LEU A 113 -0.80 8.00 20.89
CA LEU A 113 -0.64 6.63 20.37
C LEU A 113 0.72 6.03 20.80
N LYS A 114 1.77 6.84 20.83
CA LYS A 114 3.11 6.42 21.23
C LYS A 114 3.20 5.99 22.69
N GLN A 115 2.31 6.48 23.55
CA GLN A 115 2.22 6.06 24.95
C GLN A 115 1.71 4.62 25.11
N ASN A 116 1.10 4.02 24.06
CA ASN A 116 0.64 2.65 24.11
C ASN A 116 1.81 1.67 23.85
N PRO A 117 2.22 0.84 24.82
CA PRO A 117 3.36 -0.06 24.68
C PRO A 117 3.12 -1.18 23.64
N ASN A 118 1.87 -1.42 23.24
CA ASN A 118 1.54 -2.39 22.21
C ASN A 118 1.68 -1.82 20.79
N LEU A 119 1.96 -0.52 20.64
CA LEU A 119 2.15 0.12 19.35
C LEU A 119 3.64 0.37 19.08
N HIS A 120 4.11 -0.13 17.95
CA HIS A 120 5.48 0.08 17.48
C HIS A 120 5.50 0.37 15.97
N GLU A 121 6.62 0.89 15.49
CA GLU A 121 6.79 1.43 14.13
C GLU A 121 6.61 0.41 12.99
N ASP A 122 6.68 -0.88 13.30
CA ASP A 122 6.50 -1.94 12.31
C ASP A 122 5.04 -2.29 12.04
N LEU A 123 4.12 -1.82 12.87
CA LEU A 123 2.70 -2.08 12.68
C LEU A 123 2.16 -1.34 11.44
N PRO A 124 1.27 -1.98 10.65
CA PRO A 124 0.65 -1.35 9.49
C PRO A 124 -0.01 -0.01 9.79
N SER A 125 -0.63 0.14 10.97
CA SER A 125 -1.25 1.38 11.44
C SER A 125 -0.25 2.51 11.60
N ILE A 126 0.93 2.25 12.18
CA ILE A 126 1.96 3.27 12.37
C ILE A 126 2.70 3.58 11.06
N ARG A 127 2.79 2.60 10.15
CA ARG A 127 3.34 2.78 8.80
C ARG A 127 2.45 3.61 7.87
N CYS A 128 1.24 3.99 8.29
CA CYS A 128 0.39 4.91 7.54
C CYS A 128 1.12 6.24 7.26
N VAL A 129 0.81 6.82 6.10
CA VAL A 129 1.36 8.12 5.69
C VAL A 129 0.93 9.20 6.68
N GLY A 130 1.87 10.05 7.09
CA GLY A 130 1.69 11.02 8.17
C GLY A 130 2.16 10.44 9.51
N TYR A 131 1.55 9.34 9.96
CA TYR A 131 1.87 8.72 11.26
C TYR A 131 3.33 8.30 11.35
N ARG A 132 3.85 7.63 10.31
CA ARG A 132 5.27 7.24 10.29
C ARG A 132 6.18 8.44 10.46
N GLN A 133 5.94 9.53 9.73
CA GLN A 133 6.79 10.72 9.77
C GLN A 133 6.68 11.45 11.11
N ALA A 134 5.48 11.56 11.66
CA ALA A 134 5.27 12.12 13.00
C ALA A 134 5.94 11.28 14.09
N TRP A 135 5.94 9.94 13.96
CA TRP A 135 6.60 9.04 14.90
C TRP A 135 8.12 9.24 14.91
N GLN A 136 8.74 9.40 13.74
CA GLN A 136 10.17 9.70 13.60
C GLN A 136 10.54 11.07 14.20
N TYR A 137 9.69 12.08 13.99
CA TYR A 137 9.84 13.38 14.63
C TYR A 137 9.79 13.28 16.16
N LEU A 138 8.81 12.53 16.70
CA LEU A 138 8.68 12.30 18.14
C LEU A 138 9.82 11.44 18.73
N ASN A 139 10.52 10.66 17.90
CA ASN A 139 11.76 9.96 18.28
C ASN A 139 13.00 10.87 18.25
N GLY A 140 12.88 12.10 17.75
CA GLY A 140 14.02 13.00 17.55
C GLY A 140 14.91 12.64 16.34
N GLU A 141 14.46 11.75 15.44
CA GLU A 141 15.23 11.33 14.25
C GLU A 141 15.27 12.40 13.16
N ILE A 142 14.23 13.23 13.09
CA ILE A 142 14.07 14.30 12.10
C ILE A 142 13.43 15.53 12.75
N ASP A 143 13.72 16.71 12.23
CA ASP A 143 13.06 17.94 12.67
C ASP A 143 11.62 18.07 12.12
N LYS A 144 10.87 19.04 12.64
CA LYS A 144 9.46 19.28 12.27
C LYS A 144 9.29 19.66 10.80
N SER A 145 10.19 20.46 10.23
CA SER A 145 10.13 20.88 8.82
C SER A 145 10.32 19.67 7.90
N THR A 146 11.34 18.86 8.18
CA THR A 146 11.64 17.62 7.48
C THR A 146 10.48 16.62 7.58
N MET A 147 9.83 16.51 8.74
CA MET A 147 8.65 15.67 8.95
C MET A 147 7.49 16.09 8.04
N ILE A 148 7.20 17.39 7.96
CA ILE A 148 6.13 17.95 7.12
C ILE A 148 6.39 17.65 5.64
N GLU A 149 7.61 17.96 5.18
CA GLU A 149 8.02 17.71 3.80
C GLU A 149 7.87 16.23 3.43
N LYS A 150 8.42 15.33 4.25
CA LYS A 150 8.36 13.89 4.02
C LYS A 150 6.92 13.36 4.02
N ALA A 151 6.05 13.86 4.90
CA ALA A 151 4.66 13.43 4.97
C ALA A 151 3.86 13.85 3.72
N ILE A 152 4.09 15.08 3.22
CA ILE A 152 3.50 15.57 1.99
C ILE A 152 3.98 14.74 0.78
N ILE A 153 5.29 14.50 0.68
CA ILE A 153 5.87 13.68 -0.39
C ILE A 153 5.29 12.26 -0.35
N ALA A 154 5.25 11.62 0.82
CA ALA A 154 4.70 10.28 0.98
C ALA A 154 3.21 10.23 0.58
N THR A 155 2.44 11.29 0.90
CA THR A 155 1.03 11.40 0.48
C THR A 155 0.91 11.53 -1.03
N ARG A 156 1.74 12.36 -1.67
CA ARG A 156 1.77 12.50 -3.14
C ARG A 156 2.12 11.18 -3.83
N GLN A 157 3.08 10.42 -3.28
CA GLN A 157 3.43 9.09 -3.80
C GLN A 157 2.30 8.08 -3.63
N LEU A 158 1.58 8.10 -2.50
CA LEU A 158 0.39 7.28 -2.28
C LEU A 158 -0.69 7.59 -3.32
N CYS A 159 -1.03 8.87 -3.49
CA CYS A 159 -2.02 9.31 -4.47
C CYS A 159 -1.60 8.98 -5.91
N LYS A 160 -0.31 9.06 -6.25
CA LYS A 160 0.23 8.61 -7.55
C LYS A 160 -0.05 7.12 -7.76
N ARG A 161 0.24 6.26 -6.77
CA ARG A 161 -0.02 4.81 -6.85
C ARG A 161 -1.52 4.52 -6.98
N GLN A 162 -2.36 5.20 -6.22
CA GLN A 162 -3.83 5.11 -6.34
C GLN A 162 -4.29 5.51 -7.76
N SER A 163 -3.78 6.62 -8.28
CA SER A 163 -4.11 7.09 -9.63
C SER A 163 -3.69 6.09 -10.71
N THR A 164 -2.49 5.49 -10.59
CA THR A 164 -2.04 4.43 -11.51
C THR A 164 -2.97 3.22 -11.48
N TRP A 165 -3.41 2.80 -10.29
CA TRP A 165 -4.35 1.68 -10.15
C TRP A 165 -5.72 2.03 -10.76
N LEU A 166 -6.28 3.19 -10.41
CA LEU A 166 -7.57 3.66 -10.91
C LEU A 166 -7.61 3.84 -12.44
N LYS A 167 -6.49 4.22 -13.06
CA LYS A 167 -6.39 4.30 -14.54
C LYS A 167 -6.52 2.96 -15.25
N SER A 168 -6.29 1.85 -14.55
CA SER A 168 -6.44 0.51 -15.11
C SER A 168 -7.86 -0.07 -14.96
N GLU A 169 -8.75 0.62 -14.24
CA GLU A 169 -10.13 0.21 -14.08
C GLU A 169 -10.93 0.42 -15.37
N SER A 170 -11.51 -0.66 -15.90
CA SER A 170 -12.45 -0.62 -17.03
C SER A 170 -13.87 -0.27 -16.57
N ASN A 171 -14.76 0.20 -17.44
CA ASN A 171 -16.18 0.43 -17.13
C ASN A 171 -16.41 1.36 -15.92
N ALA A 172 -15.64 2.44 -15.83
CA ALA A 172 -15.78 3.45 -14.79
C ALA A 172 -16.06 4.84 -15.39
N LEU A 173 -16.94 5.60 -14.75
CA LEU A 173 -17.09 7.03 -15.00
C LEU A 173 -15.90 7.77 -14.39
N LEU A 174 -15.08 8.40 -15.24
CA LEU A 174 -13.95 9.21 -14.79
C LEU A 174 -14.34 10.69 -14.73
N LEU A 175 -14.09 11.32 -13.59
CA LEU A 175 -14.37 12.73 -13.33
C LEU A 175 -13.09 13.45 -12.93
N LYS A 176 -12.88 14.65 -13.48
CA LYS A 176 -11.79 15.56 -13.06
C LYS A 176 -12.21 16.49 -11.92
N THR A 177 -13.49 16.79 -11.85
CA THR A 177 -14.09 17.69 -10.87
C THR A 177 -15.29 17.02 -10.25
N ASN A 178 -15.78 17.57 -9.13
CA ASN A 178 -16.97 17.05 -8.47
C ASN A 178 -18.23 17.49 -9.24
N ASP A 179 -18.57 16.77 -10.30
CA ASP A 179 -19.77 17.00 -11.09
C ASP A 179 -20.89 16.03 -10.66
N VAL A 180 -21.76 16.53 -9.79
CA VAL A 180 -22.86 15.74 -9.21
C VAL A 180 -23.90 15.37 -10.26
N GLU A 181 -24.15 16.24 -11.25
CA GLU A 181 -25.17 15.98 -12.28
C GLU A 181 -24.75 14.81 -13.18
N VAL A 182 -23.47 14.78 -13.59
CA VAL A 182 -22.92 13.68 -14.39
C VAL A 182 -22.94 12.37 -13.59
N VAL A 183 -22.62 12.42 -12.30
CA VAL A 183 -22.73 11.25 -11.40
C VAL A 183 -24.17 10.73 -11.35
N MET A 184 -25.14 11.61 -11.14
CA MET A 184 -26.55 11.20 -11.03
C MET A 184 -27.06 10.56 -12.32
N LYS A 185 -26.72 11.12 -13.49
CA LYS A 185 -27.07 10.53 -14.79
C LYS A 185 -26.47 9.13 -14.97
N PHE A 186 -25.20 8.95 -14.58
CA PHE A 186 -24.53 7.65 -14.66
C PHE A 186 -25.13 6.62 -13.70
N ILE A 187 -25.54 7.02 -12.49
CA ILE A 187 -26.19 6.12 -11.54
C ILE A 187 -27.58 5.70 -12.05
N GLN A 188 -28.32 6.61 -12.69
CA GLN A 188 -29.69 6.36 -13.14
C GLN A 188 -29.81 5.58 -14.46
N GLY A 189 -28.84 5.69 -15.37
CA GLY A 189 -28.77 4.90 -16.62
C GLY A 189 -27.91 3.67 -16.42
#